data_AF-A0A1C6QBU9-F1
#
_entry.id   AF-A0A1C6QBU9-F1
#
_cell.length_a   1.000
_cell.length_b   1.000
_cell.length_c   1.000
_cell.angle_alpha   90.00
_cell.angle_beta   90.00
_cell.angle_gamma   90.00
#
_symmetry.space_group_name_H-M   'P 1'
#
loop_
_entity.id
_entity.type
_entity.pdbx_description
1 polymer ?
#
loop_
_entity_poly.entity_id
_entity_poly.type
_entity_poly.pdbx_seq_one_letter_code
_entity_poly.pdbx_strand_id
1 'polypeptide(L)' 'MSDIEGVGVFLGMDVGKTAHHGHGLTPAGKKVFDKPMPNSEPKLRAWRATVGG' A
#
# COMPACT_ATOMS: atom_id res chain seq x y z
N MET A 1 3.74 6.49 23.41
CA MET A 1 4.37 5.98 22.19
C MET A 1 3.74 4.63 21.93
N SER A 2 3.18 4.37 20.75
CA SER A 2 2.70 3.03 20.42
C SER A 2 3.91 2.11 20.28
N ASP A 3 3.86 0.94 20.91
CA ASP A 3 4.83 -0.11 20.63
C ASP A 3 4.58 -0.65 19.22
N ILE A 4 5.62 -0.66 18.40
CA ILE A 4 5.61 -1.12 17.00
C ILE A 4 6.52 -2.33 16.82
N GLU A 5 6.97 -2.95 17.92
CA GLU A 5 7.70 -4.21 17.86
C GLU A 5 6.88 -5.26 17.10
N GLY A 6 7.48 -5.81 16.04
CA GLY A 6 6.84 -6.75 15.12
C GLY A 6 6.19 -6.12 13.87
N VAL A 7 6.09 -4.80 13.75
CA VAL A 7 5.59 -4.15 12.53
C VAL A 7 6.65 -4.24 11.43
N GLY A 8 6.38 -5.02 10.38
CA GLY A 8 7.30 -5.18 9.25
C GLY A 8 7.21 -4.07 8.19
N VAL A 9 6.04 -3.45 8.03
CA VAL A 9 5.77 -2.39 7.04
C VAL A 9 4.71 -1.43 7.56
N PHE A 10 4.94 -0.13 7.39
CA PHE A 10 3.95 0.93 7.52
C PHE A 10 3.36 1.24 6.14
N LEU A 11 2.03 1.21 6.03
CA LEU A 11 1.33 1.53 4.79
C LEU A 11 0.54 2.83 4.96
N GLY A 12 0.82 3.81 4.11
CA GLY A 12 -0.04 4.96 3.86
C GLY A 12 -0.83 4.78 2.57
N MET A 13 -2.07 5.25 2.54
CA MET A 13 -2.88 5.25 1.34
C MET A 13 -3.61 6.60 1.19
N ASP A 14 -3.33 7.28 0.09
CA ASP A 14 -4.10 8.45 -0.34
C ASP A 14 -5.29 8.00 -1.19
N VAL A 15 -6.50 8.37 -0.77
CA VAL A 15 -7.75 7.88 -1.34
C VAL A 15 -8.29 8.91 -2.34
N GLY A 16 -7.90 8.74 -3.61
CA GLY A 16 -8.41 9.58 -4.70
C GLY A 16 -9.73 9.10 -5.32
N LYS A 17 -10.41 10.02 -6.01
CA LYS A 17 -11.67 9.75 -6.72
C LYS A 17 -11.51 8.83 -7.93
N THR A 18 -10.33 8.79 -8.55
CA THR A 18 -10.04 8.03 -9.78
C THR A 18 -9.05 6.89 -9.56
N ALA A 19 -8.08 7.08 -8.68
CA ALA A 19 -7.10 6.09 -8.25
C ALA A 19 -6.75 6.33 -6.77
N HIS A 20 -6.33 5.28 -6.08
CA HIS A 20 -5.65 5.40 -4.79
C HIS A 20 -4.14 5.46 -5.03
N HIS A 21 -3.39 6.06 -4.11
CA HIS A 21 -1.94 5.98 -4.12
C HIS A 21 -1.45 5.33 -2.85
N GLY A 22 -0.83 4.16 -2.97
CA GLY A 22 -0.27 3.45 -1.83
C GLY A 22 1.22 3.75 -1.68
N HIS A 23 1.67 3.90 -0.45
CA HIS A 23 3.08 4.08 -0.11
C HIS A 23 3.44 3.21 1.10
N GLY A 24 4.40 2.31 0.92
CA GLY A 24 4.83 1.36 1.93
C GLY A 24 6.28 1.60 2.33
N LEU A 25 6.54 1.70 3.63
CA LEU A 25 7.87 1.87 4.20
C LEU A 25 8.17 0.76 5.21
N THR A 26 9.40 0.24 5.23
CA THR A 26 9.91 -0.51 6.38
C THR A 26 10.06 0.40 7.61
N PRO A 27 10.22 -0.14 8.84
CA PRO A 27 10.55 0.65 10.02
C PRO A 27 11.81 1.52 9.87
N ALA A 28 12.78 1.10 9.05
CA ALA A 28 13.98 1.87 8.73
C ALA A 28 13.75 3.00 7.69
N GLY A 29 12.51 3.25 7.28
CA GLY A 29 12.17 4.26 6.27
C GLY A 29 12.44 3.85 4.82
N LYS A 30 12.92 2.62 4.56
CA LYS A 30 13.09 2.12 3.19
C LYS A 30 11.74 1.95 2.50
N LYS A 31 11.62 2.54 1.31
CA LYS A 31 10.45 2.39 0.43
C LYS A 31 10.38 0.98 -0.17
N VAL A 32 9.26 0.31 0.06
CA VAL A 32 8.95 -1.04 -0.49
C VAL A 32 7.75 -1.03 -1.43
N PHE A 33 6.96 0.04 -1.41
CA PHE A 33 5.83 0.23 -2.30
C PHE A 33 5.59 1.72 -2.54
N ASP A 34 5.32 2.12 -3.79
CA ASP A 34 5.07 3.52 -4.15
C ASP A 34 4.43 3.61 -5.54
N LYS A 35 3.13 3.36 -5.64
CA LYS A 35 2.43 3.34 -6.93
C LYS A 35 0.93 3.56 -6.81
N PRO A 36 0.28 4.06 -7.87
CA PRO A 36 -1.17 4.12 -7.94
C PRO A 36 -1.81 2.72 -7.96
N MET A 37 -3.00 2.63 -7.38
CA MET A 37 -3.86 1.46 -7.34
C MET A 37 -5.26 1.84 -7.83
N PRO A 38 -6.00 0.90 -8.43
CA PRO A 38 -7.40 1.14 -8.76
C PRO A 38 -8.23 1.54 -7.54
N ASN A 39 -9.25 2.36 -7.75
CA ASN A 39 -10.10 2.91 -6.69
C ASN A 39 -11.37 2.11 -6.40
N SER A 40 -11.63 1.02 -7.13
CA SER A 40 -12.81 0.17 -6.90
C SER A 40 -12.41 -1.22 -6.43
N GLU A 41 -13.19 -1.78 -5.53
CA GLU A 41 -12.93 -3.09 -4.91
C GLU A 41 -12.75 -4.23 -5.94
N PRO A 42 -13.58 -4.35 -6.99
CA PRO A 42 -13.39 -5.39 -8.00
C PRO A 42 -12.05 -5.23 -8.75
N LYS A 43 -11.67 -3.98 -9.05
CA LYS A 43 -10.41 -3.69 -9.74
C LYS A 43 -9.21 -3.91 -8.82
N LEU A 44 -9.35 -3.64 -7.51
CA LEU A 44 -8.32 -3.93 -6.52
C LEU A 44 -8.07 -5.44 -6.38
N ARG A 45 -9.12 -6.27 -6.40
CA ARG A 45 -8.97 -7.75 -6.40
C ARG A 45 -8.22 -8.22 -7.65
N ALA A 46 -8.60 -7.73 -8.83
CA ALA A 46 -7.92 -8.07 -10.07
C ALA A 46 -6.45 -7.59 -10.07
N TRP A 47 -6.22 -6.34 -9.65
CA TRP A 47 -4.89 -5.75 -9.58
C TRP A 47 -3.96 -6.54 -8.66
N ARG A 48 -4.44 -6.95 -7.48
CA ARG A 48 -3.67 -7.80 -6.54
C ARG A 48 -3.23 -9.11 -7.19
N ALA A 49 -4.09 -9.76 -7.97
CA ALA A 49 -3.74 -10.98 -8.69
C ALA A 49 -2.65 -10.75 -9.77
N THR A 50 -2.55 -9.54 -10.31
CA THR A 50 -1.57 -9.18 -11.35
C THR A 50 -0.24 -8.62 -10.82
N VAL A 51 -0.19 -8.09 -9.59
CA VAL A 51 1.04 -7.50 -9.02
C VAL A 51 1.80 -8.43 -8.06
N GLY A 52 1.27 -9.63 -7.80
CA GLY A 52 1.82 -10.63 -6.88
C GLY A 52 2.56 -11.79 -7.55
N GLY A 53 3.04 -11.63 -8.79
CA GLY A 53 3.92 -12.57 -9.49
C GLY A 53 5.37 -12.12 -9.44
#